data_AF-A0A6J6FVM3-F1
#
_entry.id   AF-A0A6J6FVM3-F1
#
_cell.length_a   1.000
_cell.length_b   1.000
_cell.length_c   1.000
_cell.angle_alpha   90.00
_cell.angle_beta   90.00
_cell.angle_gamma   90.00
#
_symmetry.space_group_name_H-M   'P 1'
#
loop_
_entity.id
_entity.type
_entity.pdbx_description
1 polymer ?
#
loop_
_entity_poly.entity_id
_entity_poly.type
_entity_poly.pdbx_seq_one_letter_code
_entity_poly.pdbx_strand_id
1 'polypeptide(L)' 'MLELRFGAGRNAEYETRLGGIGDRLEVLADRILVYADDGDAALREVIARGLAPEGSLVRRSSLEDVFLRLTGRSLEE' A
#
# COMPACT_ATOMS: atom_id res chain seq x y z
N MET A 1 4.92 -4.96 -2.25
CA MET A 1 4.21 -3.67 -2.09
C MET A 1 2.87 -3.72 -2.81
N LEU A 2 1.84 -3.06 -2.27
CA LEU A 2 0.52 -2.93 -2.89
C LEU A 2 0.13 -1.44 -3.01
N GLU A 3 -0.32 -1.03 -4.18
CA GLU A 3 -0.89 0.30 -4.44
C GLU A 3 -2.41 0.20 -4.58
N LEU A 4 -3.15 1.11 -3.95
CA LEU A 4 -4.62 1.14 -3.98
C LEU A 4 -5.13 2.54 -4.36
N ARG A 5 -6.20 2.61 -5.15
CA ARG A 5 -6.90 3.85 -5.52
C ARG A 5 -8.37 3.71 -5.12
N PHE A 6 -8.92 4.68 -4.38
CA PHE A 6 -10.31 4.66 -3.88
C PHE A 6 -11.17 5.84 -4.37
N GLY A 7 -10.66 6.62 -5.31
CA GLY A 7 -11.30 7.84 -5.82
C GLY A 7 -10.79 9.11 -5.14
N ALA A 8 -10.88 10.22 -5.88
CA ALA A 8 -10.31 11.50 -5.47
C ALA A 8 -10.85 11.95 -4.10
N GLY A 9 -9.93 12.15 -3.14
CA GLY A 9 -10.22 12.77 -1.85
C GLY A 9 -10.70 11.84 -0.74
N ARG A 10 -10.86 10.53 -0.98
CA ARG A 10 -11.37 9.58 0.04
C ARG A 10 -10.29 8.79 0.77
N ASN A 11 -9.03 8.91 0.35
CA ASN A 11 -7.94 8.05 0.84
C ASN A 11 -7.74 8.13 2.37
N ALA A 12 -7.88 9.32 2.96
CA ALA A 12 -7.80 9.50 4.41
C ALA A 12 -8.90 8.71 5.18
N GLU A 13 -10.09 8.54 4.59
CA GLU A 13 -11.17 7.73 5.17
C GLU A 13 -10.82 6.23 5.18
N TYR A 14 -10.03 5.78 4.20
CA TYR A 14 -9.65 4.39 4.03
C TYR A 14 -8.40 4.00 4.83
N GLU A 15 -7.56 4.96 5.24
CA GLU A 15 -6.36 4.70 6.05
C GLU A 15 -6.69 3.88 7.30
N THR A 16 -7.71 4.31 8.07
CA THR A 16 -8.11 3.60 9.29
C THR A 16 -8.63 2.19 9.00
N ARG A 17 -9.33 1.99 7.87
CA ARG A 17 -9.87 0.66 7.48
C ARG A 17 -8.79 -0.30 6.98
N LEU A 18 -7.75 0.26 6.36
CA LEU A 18 -6.56 -0.46 5.92
C LEU A 18 -5.59 -0.72 7.07
N GLY A 19 -5.79 -0.09 8.23
CA GLY A 19 -4.98 -0.29 9.42
C GLY A 19 -4.74 -1.77 9.73
N GLY A 20 -3.48 -2.12 9.97
CA GLY A 20 -3.05 -3.50 10.24
C GLY A 20 -2.95 -4.41 9.01
N ILE A 21 -3.09 -3.87 7.79
CA ILE A 21 -2.67 -4.58 6.56
C ILE A 21 -1.24 -4.18 6.24
N GLY A 22 -0.38 -5.18 6.09
CA GLY A 22 1.05 -4.95 5.88
C GLY A 22 1.73 -4.37 7.11
N ASP A 23 2.97 -3.94 6.92
CA ASP A 23 3.84 -3.38 7.95
C ASP A 23 3.69 -1.87 8.09
N ARG A 24 3.31 -1.19 7.00
CA ARG A 24 3.16 0.27 6.95
C ARG A 24 2.18 0.70 5.86
N LEU A 25 1.46 1.77 6.15
CA LEU A 25 0.62 2.49 5.19
C LEU A 25 1.21 3.86 4.90
N GLU A 26 1.09 4.31 3.66
CA GLU A 26 1.40 5.67 3.26
C GLU A 26 0.28 6.22 2.40
N VAL A 27 -0.35 7.30 2.87
CA VAL A 27 -1.51 7.93 2.23
C VAL A 27 -1.01 9.08 1.37
N LEU A 28 -1.23 8.97 0.06
CA LEU A 28 -0.94 10.02 -0.92
C LEU A 28 -2.25 10.62 -1.45
N ALA A 29 -2.13 11.72 -2.19
CA ALA A 29 -3.29 12.45 -2.71
C ALA A 29 -4.17 11.60 -3.66
N ASP A 30 -3.58 10.74 -4.50
CA ASP A 30 -4.31 9.94 -5.50
C ASP A 30 -4.37 8.44 -5.18
N ARG A 31 -3.56 7.95 -4.23
CA ARG A 31 -3.43 6.53 -3.91
C ARG A 31 -2.99 6.28 -2.47
N ILE A 32 -3.09 5.04 -2.03
CA ILE A 32 -2.55 4.54 -0.76
C ILE A 32 -1.53 3.45 -1.08
N LEU A 33 -0.36 3.53 -0.47
CA LEU A 33 0.68 2.53 -0.55
C LEU A 33 0.63 1.64 0.69
N VAL A 34 0.59 0.33 0.48
CA VAL A 34 0.64 -0.69 1.53
C VAL A 34 1.97 -1.42 1.39
N TYR A 35 2.87 -1.16 2.33
CA TYR A 35 4.14 -1.87 2.43
C TYR A 35 3.87 -3.22 3.10
N ALA A 36 4.09 -4.28 2.34
CA ALA A 36 3.93 -5.65 2.78
C ALA A 36 4.95 -6.52 2.07
N ASP A 37 5.47 -7.52 2.78
CA ASP A 37 6.35 -8.55 2.21
C ASP A 37 5.65 -9.35 1.11
N ASP A 38 4.34 -9.56 1.22
CA ASP A 38 3.48 -10.18 0.20
C ASP A 38 2.31 -9.24 -0.16
N GLY A 39 2.40 -8.60 -1.33
CA GLY A 39 1.38 -7.68 -1.81
C GLY A 39 0.09 -8.37 -2.27
N ASP A 40 0.17 -9.63 -2.73
CA ASP A 40 -1.01 -10.42 -3.11
C ASP A 40 -1.81 -10.82 -1.86
N ALA A 41 -1.11 -11.17 -0.77
CA ALA A 41 -1.75 -11.41 0.53
C ALA A 41 -2.42 -10.14 1.08
N ALA A 42 -1.74 -9.00 1.00
CA ALA A 42 -2.31 -7.71 1.40
C ALA A 42 -3.57 -7.37 0.58
N LEU A 43 -3.55 -7.57 -0.75
CA LEU A 43 -4.71 -7.29 -1.59
C LEU A 43 -5.89 -8.21 -1.26
N ARG A 44 -5.63 -9.50 -1.01
CA ARG A 44 -6.67 -10.43 -0.56
C ARG A 44 -7.35 -9.98 0.74
N GLU A 45 -6.58 -9.51 1.70
CA GLU A 45 -7.11 -8.98 2.97
C GLU A 45 -7.95 -7.71 2.76
N VAL A 46 -7.52 -6.80 1.88
CA VAL A 46 -8.29 -5.60 1.51
C VAL A 46 -9.67 -5.98 0.98
N ILE A 47 -9.72 -6.92 0.04
CA ILE A 47 -10.98 -7.41 -0.54
C ILE A 47 -11.81 -8.19 0.50
N ALA A 48 -11.18 -8.99 1.35
CA ALA A 48 -11.86 -9.73 2.42
C ALA A 48 -12.55 -8.82 3.44
N ARG A 49 -11.99 -7.62 3.68
CA ARG A 49 -12.61 -6.55 4.49
C ARG A 49 -13.75 -5.81 3.78
N GLY A 50 -14.10 -6.20 2.55
CA GLY A 50 -15.15 -5.57 1.75
C GLY A 50 -14.75 -4.20 1.20
N LEU A 51 -13.46 -3.87 1.18
CA LEU A 51 -12.97 -2.63 0.57
C LEU A 51 -12.93 -2.80 -0.95
N ALA A 52 -13.43 -1.81 -1.68
CA ALA A 52 -13.53 -1.82 -3.13
C ALA A 52 -12.68 -0.69 -3.73
N PRO A 53 -11.37 -0.88 -3.89
CA PRO A 53 -10.53 0.07 -4.62
C PRO A 53 -10.94 0.10 -6.10
N GLU A 54 -10.98 1.30 -6.70
CA GLU A 54 -11.18 1.51 -8.14
C GLU A 54 -10.02 0.93 -8.97
N GLY A 55 -8.83 0.87 -8.37
CA GLY A 55 -7.65 0.28 -8.98
C GLY A 55 -6.71 -0.27 -7.93
N SER A 56 -6.09 -1.40 -8.22
CA SER A 56 -5.04 -2.00 -7.40
C SER A 56 -3.87 -2.43 -8.28
N LEU A 57 -2.65 -2.30 -7.75
CA LEU A 57 -1.43 -2.79 -8.40
C LEU A 57 -0.56 -3.46 -7.35
N VAL A 58 -0.31 -4.75 -7.52
CA VAL A 58 0.64 -5.49 -6.70
C VAL A 58 2.01 -5.41 -7.36
N ARG A 59 3.00 -4.88 -6.65
CA ARG A 59 4.40 -4.92 -7.03
C ARG A 59 5.13 -5.93 -6.14
N ARG A 60 5.93 -6.79 -6.75
CA ARG A 60 6.92 -7.59 -6.02
C ARG A 60 7.92 -6.61 -5.40
N SER A 61 8.05 -6.62 -4.06
CA SER A 61 8.97 -5.71 -3.37
C SER A 61 10.39 -5.97 -3.86
N SER A 62 11.02 -4.95 -4.44
CA SER A 62 12.40 -5.01 -4.95
C SER A 62 13.42 -4.79 -3.81
N LEU A 63 14.71 -5.02 -4.08
CA LEU A 63 15.79 -4.65 -3.14
C LEU A 63 15.68 -3.18 -2.69
N GLU A 64 15.21 -2.31 -3.59
CA GLU A 64 14.95 -0.89 -3.35
C GLU A 64 13.85 -0.65 -2.29
N ASP A 65 12.77 -1.44 -2.29
CA ASP A 65 11.73 -1.41 -1.24
C ASP A 65 12.29 -1.86 0.13
N VAL A 66 13.15 -2.88 0.12
CA VAL A 66 13.85 -3.33 1.34
C VAL A 66 14.85 -2.29 1.82
N PHE A 67 15.56 -1.63 0.90
CA PHE A 67 16.52 -0.58 1.21
C PHE A 67 15.84 0.65 1.80
N LEU A 68 14.71 1.08 1.23
CA LEU A 68 13.83 2.11 1.78
C LEU A 68 13.35 1.73 3.20
N ARG A 69 12.92 0.48 3.39
CA ARG A 69 12.48 -0.05 4.70
C ARG A 69 13.61 -0.01 5.76
N LEU A 70 14.86 -0.30 5.37
CA LEU A 70 15.98 -0.40 6.30
C LEU A 70 16.68 0.94 6.58
N THR A 71 16.68 1.87 5.62
CA THR A 71 17.51 3.09 5.70
C THR A 71 16.69 4.37 5.79
N GLY A 72 15.39 4.34 5.46
CA GLY A 72 14.53 5.51 5.41
C GLY A 72 14.94 6.54 4.34
N ARG A 73 15.78 6.16 3.37
CA ARG A 73 16.22 7.02 2.27
C ARG A 73 15.95 6.34 0.94
N SER A 74 15.57 7.15 -0.05
CA SER A 74 15.43 6.71 -1.45
C SER A 74 16.79 6.25 -2.00
N LEU A 75 16.76 5.23 -2.86
CA LEU A 75 17.91 4.91 -3.70
C LEU A 75 17.95 5.99 -4.79
N GLU A 76 18.85 6.97 -4.67
CA GLU A 76 19.07 7.95 -5.72
C GLU A 76 19.99 7.33 -6.78
N GLU A 77 19.56 7.39 -8.06
CA GLU A 77 20.35 6.96 -9.24
C GLU A 77 21.45 7.97 -9.61
#